data_AF-A0A1F6VKK8-F1
#
_entry.id   AF-A0A1F6VKK8-F1
#
_cell.length_a   1.000
_cell.length_b   1.000
_cell.length_c   1.000
_cell.angle_alpha   90.00
_cell.angle_beta   90.00
_cell.angle_gamma   90.00
#
_symmetry.space_group_name_H-M   'P 1'
#
loop_
_entity.id
_entity.type
_entity.pdbx_description
1 polymer ?
#
loop_
_entity_poly.entity_id
_entity_poly.type
_entity_poly.pdbx_seq_one_letter_code
_entity_poly.pdbx_strand_id
1 'polypeptide(L)'
;MRVKKYLFGALLAIGVCSGSGESSNPALSAAELPPEILRDCATGDSPCADNHFDINWIARLPRSHLFLVKRVRCESEGCNGWLVTKDEQGVTQVMLSVTGEVRVEHGNGKFPIVRTRAELSDNYISYARYDWADGQYTRTETQLMHRIDGFECANDEDCDAAAKRALRDKQPSRAVRIWQQVHGVNWI
;
A
#
# COMPACT_ATOMS: atom_id res chain seq x y z
N MET A 1 53.26 68.82 -12.26
CA MET A 1 52.16 67.90 -12.66
C MET A 1 52.17 66.71 -11.68
N ARG A 2 51.57 66.85 -10.49
CA ARG A 2 50.29 66.28 -10.01
C ARG A 2 50.14 64.74 -10.17
N VAL A 3 50.36 64.08 -9.03
CA VAL A 3 50.08 62.67 -8.69
C VAL A 3 48.58 62.48 -8.38
N LYS A 4 47.98 61.37 -8.84
CA LYS A 4 46.75 60.72 -8.34
C LYS A 4 46.95 59.21 -8.58
N LYS A 5 47.04 58.25 -7.65
CA LYS A 5 46.34 57.87 -6.41
C LYS A 5 44.87 57.40 -6.58
N TYR A 6 44.75 56.07 -6.52
CA TYR A 6 43.66 55.16 -6.09
C TYR A 6 42.31 55.13 -6.82
N LEU A 7 41.87 53.92 -7.17
CA LEU A 7 40.75 53.24 -6.46
C LEU A 7 40.61 51.77 -6.90
N PHE A 8 40.58 50.91 -5.87
CA PHE A 8 40.19 49.51 -5.89
C PHE A 8 38.80 49.34 -6.50
N GLY A 9 38.64 48.45 -7.48
CA GLY A 9 37.36 47.91 -7.91
C GLY A 9 37.32 46.43 -7.60
N ALA A 10 36.86 46.08 -6.39
CA ALA A 10 36.57 44.71 -6.02
C ALA A 10 35.29 44.25 -6.73
N LEU A 11 35.42 43.30 -7.65
CA LEU A 11 34.30 42.59 -8.26
C LEU A 11 33.76 41.57 -7.26
N LEU A 12 32.71 41.96 -6.55
CA LEU A 12 31.80 41.09 -5.81
C LEU A 12 30.69 40.67 -6.76
N ALA A 13 30.65 39.40 -7.17
CA ALA A 13 29.48 38.88 -7.88
C ALA A 13 29.35 37.35 -7.76
N ILE A 14 28.44 36.98 -6.86
CA ILE A 14 27.51 35.85 -6.95
C ILE A 14 28.14 34.46 -6.82
N GLY A 15 28.35 34.07 -5.57
CA GLY A 15 28.32 32.66 -5.20
C GLY A 15 26.98 32.08 -5.63
N VAL A 16 27.03 31.24 -6.65
CA VAL A 16 25.93 30.36 -7.02
C VAL A 16 25.67 29.51 -5.78
N CYS A 17 24.59 29.81 -5.05
CA CYS A 17 24.04 28.85 -4.12
C CYS A 17 23.66 27.65 -4.98
N SER A 18 24.55 26.66 -5.01
CA SER A 18 24.21 25.28 -5.30
C SER A 18 23.22 24.87 -4.22
N GLY A 19 21.95 25.28 -4.40
CA GLY A 19 20.82 24.64 -3.77
C GLY A 19 20.86 23.20 -4.25
N SER A 20 21.61 22.39 -3.53
CA SER A 20 21.47 20.94 -3.52
C SER A 20 20.02 20.71 -3.13
N GLY A 21 19.15 20.65 -4.13
CA GLY A 21 17.83 20.06 -4.03
C GLY A 21 18.07 18.59 -3.77
N GLU A 22 18.45 18.28 -2.54
CA GLU A 22 18.44 16.96 -1.98
C GLU A 22 16.97 16.58 -1.99
N SER A 23 16.54 15.92 -3.07
CA SER A 23 15.23 15.28 -3.22
C SER A 23 15.19 14.12 -2.23
N SER A 24 15.28 14.44 -0.95
CA SER A 24 15.05 13.53 0.14
C SER A 24 13.56 13.23 0.11
N ASN A 25 13.23 11.98 -0.19
CA ASN A 25 11.87 11.51 -0.01
C ASN A 25 11.42 11.90 1.40
N PRO A 26 10.20 12.42 1.56
CA PRO A 26 9.68 12.80 2.87
C PRO A 26 9.76 11.59 3.81
N ALA A 27 10.22 11.80 5.04
CA ALA A 27 10.34 10.75 6.03
C ALA A 27 9.16 10.79 7.01
N LEU A 28 8.76 9.61 7.45
CA LEU A 28 7.80 9.39 8.54
C LEU A 28 8.43 8.36 9.48
N SER A 29 8.54 8.72 10.76
CA SER A 29 9.05 7.83 11.82
C SER A 29 7.90 7.22 12.62
N ALA A 30 8.17 6.13 13.34
CA ALA A 30 7.21 5.48 14.24
C ALA A 30 6.71 6.43 15.33
N ALA A 31 7.56 7.33 15.84
CA ALA A 31 7.18 8.31 16.85
C ALA A 31 6.12 9.32 16.38
N GLU A 32 5.98 9.49 15.07
CA GLU A 32 4.98 10.38 14.45
C GLU A 32 3.69 9.65 14.09
N LEU A 33 3.61 8.32 14.28
CA LEU A 33 2.42 7.57 13.90
C LEU A 33 1.24 7.88 14.83
N PRO A 34 0.01 7.94 14.31
CA PRO A 34 -1.18 8.11 15.12
C PRO A 34 -1.30 7.03 16.22
N PRO A 35 -1.87 7.36 17.40
CA PRO A 35 -1.99 6.44 18.53
C PRO A 35 -2.70 5.12 18.19
N GLU A 36 -3.66 5.13 17.27
CA GLU A 36 -4.34 3.91 16.83
C GLU A 36 -3.42 2.86 16.20
N ILE A 37 -2.31 3.29 15.57
CA ILE A 37 -1.30 2.37 15.00
C ILE A 37 -0.34 1.90 16.10
N LEU A 38 -0.04 2.77 17.08
CA LEU A 38 0.91 2.50 18.15
C LEU A 38 0.36 1.59 19.26
N ARG A 39 -0.95 1.64 19.51
CA ARG A 39 -1.66 0.75 20.46
C ARG A 39 -1.34 -0.72 20.24
N ASP A 40 -1.05 -1.03 19.01
CA ASP A 40 -0.91 -2.36 18.46
C ASP A 40 0.49 -2.95 18.75
N CYS A 41 1.48 -2.15 19.19
CA CYS A 41 2.72 -2.65 19.79
C CYS A 41 2.66 -2.76 21.32
N ALA A 42 1.64 -2.20 21.97
CA ALA A 42 1.59 -2.06 23.44
C ALA A 42 1.34 -3.37 24.19
N THR A 43 1.25 -4.51 23.49
CA THR A 43 1.18 -5.85 24.10
C THR A 43 2.52 -6.34 24.66
N GLY A 44 3.58 -5.51 24.68
CA GLY A 44 4.87 -5.81 25.30
C GLY A 44 5.55 -4.57 25.93
N ASP A 45 6.64 -4.80 26.66
CA ASP A 45 7.34 -3.80 27.50
C ASP A 45 8.21 -2.77 26.73
N SER A 46 8.13 -2.72 25.40
CA SER A 46 8.94 -1.79 24.58
C SER A 46 8.05 -0.82 23.80
N PRO A 47 8.38 0.48 23.78
CA PRO A 47 7.74 1.43 22.87
C PRO A 47 7.91 0.98 21.42
N CYS A 48 6.95 1.34 20.55
CA CYS A 48 7.10 1.08 19.12
C CYS A 48 8.35 1.82 18.61
N ALA A 49 9.29 1.08 18.02
CA ALA A 49 10.44 1.63 17.33
C ALA A 49 10.25 1.52 15.81
N ASP A 50 11.04 2.27 15.04
CA ASP A 50 10.96 2.29 13.58
C ASP A 50 11.10 0.89 12.95
N ASN A 51 11.89 0.01 13.57
CA ASN A 51 12.08 -1.37 13.12
C ASN A 51 10.86 -2.29 13.31
N HIS A 52 9.78 -1.81 13.94
CA HIS A 52 8.50 -2.53 14.00
C HIS A 52 7.62 -2.25 12.78
N PHE A 53 7.94 -1.25 11.96
CA PHE A 53 7.13 -0.84 10.83
C PHE A 53 7.94 -0.77 9.53
N ASP A 54 7.33 -1.20 8.45
CA ASP A 54 7.76 -0.89 7.09
C ASP A 54 6.94 0.32 6.61
N ILE A 55 7.62 1.46 6.46
CA ILE A 55 7.02 2.75 6.14
C ILE A 55 7.50 3.19 4.76
N ASN A 56 6.59 3.22 3.80
CA ASN A 56 6.89 3.57 2.43
C ASN A 56 6.17 4.86 2.04
N TRP A 57 6.91 5.84 1.51
CA TRP A 57 6.30 7.01 0.89
C TRP A 57 5.68 6.62 -0.46
N ILE A 58 4.41 6.95 -0.65
CA ILE A 58 3.61 6.52 -1.80
C ILE A 58 3.37 7.66 -2.78
N ALA A 59 2.97 8.83 -2.27
CA ALA A 59 2.58 9.95 -3.12
C ALA A 59 2.70 11.30 -2.41
N ARG A 60 2.84 12.37 -3.19
CA ARG A 60 2.61 13.75 -2.73
C ARG A 60 1.16 14.13 -3.03
N LEU A 61 0.45 14.55 -2.00
CA LEU A 61 -0.89 15.13 -2.07
C LEU A 61 -0.78 16.68 -2.06
N PRO A 62 -1.85 17.43 -2.35
CA PRO A 62 -1.78 18.89 -2.45
C PRO A 62 -1.24 19.62 -1.21
N ARG A 63 -1.42 19.05 -0.01
CA ARG A 63 -1.02 19.64 1.28
C ARG A 63 -0.34 18.66 2.23
N SER A 64 -0.01 17.47 1.75
CA SER A 64 0.50 16.40 2.59
C SER A 64 1.24 15.34 1.78
N HIS A 65 1.90 14.44 2.48
CA HIS A 65 2.55 13.26 1.93
C HIS A 65 1.80 12.02 2.39
N LEU A 66 1.57 11.09 1.49
CA LEU A 66 0.89 9.83 1.77
C LEU A 66 1.93 8.72 1.96
N PHE A 67 1.78 7.98 3.05
CA PHE A 67 2.62 6.86 3.44
C PHE A 67 1.79 5.59 3.59
N LEU A 68 2.37 4.46 3.20
CA LEU A 68 1.88 3.13 3.52
C LEU A 68 2.71 2.61 4.69
N VAL A 69 2.03 2.34 5.80
CA VAL A 69 2.62 1.81 7.02
C VAL A 69 2.15 0.36 7.16
N LYS A 70 3.09 -0.58 7.24
CA LYS A 70 2.84 -1.99 7.51
C LYS A 70 3.66 -2.39 8.73
N ARG A 71 3.25 -3.45 9.45
CA ARG A 71 4.13 -4.04 10.47
C ARG A 71 5.27 -4.81 9.80
N VAL A 72 6.45 -4.81 10.41
CA VAL A 72 7.57 -5.66 10.01
C VAL A 72 7.22 -7.13 10.27
N ARG A 73 7.66 -8.03 9.37
CA ARG A 73 7.29 -9.46 9.30
C ARG A 73 5.81 -9.70 8.97
N CYS A 74 5.13 -8.68 8.48
CA CYS A 74 3.74 -8.79 8.06
C CYS A 74 3.65 -9.01 6.54
N GLU A 75 4.01 -10.22 6.10
CA GLU A 75 4.03 -10.61 4.68
C GLU A 75 2.87 -11.53 4.29
N SER A 76 1.98 -11.90 5.21
CA SER A 76 0.93 -12.91 5.01
C SER A 76 -0.45 -12.53 5.59
N GLU A 77 -1.36 -13.49 5.64
CA GLU A 77 -2.73 -13.38 6.18
C GLU A 77 -2.85 -12.56 7.46
N GLY A 78 -3.92 -11.75 7.57
CA GLY A 78 -4.24 -11.01 8.78
C GLY A 78 -3.38 -9.76 9.03
N CYS A 79 -2.53 -9.38 8.08
CA CYS A 79 -1.66 -8.24 8.22
C CYS A 79 -2.37 -6.91 8.14
N ASN A 80 -2.32 -6.15 9.24
CA ASN A 80 -2.83 -4.79 9.26
C ASN A 80 -1.86 -3.84 8.56
N GLY A 81 -2.41 -3.03 7.67
CA GLY A 81 -1.75 -1.94 6.98
C GLY A 81 -2.56 -0.66 7.09
N TRP A 82 -1.88 0.47 7.08
CA TRP A 82 -2.50 1.78 7.21
C TRP A 82 -1.97 2.71 6.13
N LEU A 83 -2.87 3.50 5.56
CA LEU A 83 -2.48 4.72 4.85
C LEU A 83 -2.50 5.88 5.83
N VAL A 84 -1.36 6.56 5.95
CA VAL A 84 -1.17 7.70 6.82
C VAL A 84 -0.79 8.90 5.98
N THR A 85 -1.40 10.05 6.24
CA THR A 85 -0.92 11.32 5.70
C THR A 85 -0.09 12.05 6.72
N LYS A 86 0.90 12.82 6.26
CA LYS A 86 1.66 13.79 7.05
C LYS A 86 1.61 15.13 6.33
N ASP A 87 1.06 16.15 6.97
CA ASP A 87 1.03 17.50 6.40
C ASP A 87 2.38 18.22 6.55
N GLU A 88 2.45 19.45 6.02
CA GLU A 88 3.67 20.27 6.10
C GLU A 88 3.96 20.77 7.52
N GLN A 89 2.97 20.74 8.43
CA GLN A 89 3.16 21.01 9.86
C GLN A 89 3.62 19.76 10.65
N GLY A 90 3.69 18.59 10.01
CA GLY A 90 4.05 17.32 10.62
C GLY A 90 2.88 16.61 11.32
N VAL A 91 1.64 17.07 11.15
CA VAL A 91 0.46 16.41 11.69
C VAL A 91 0.17 15.16 10.89
N THR A 92 0.00 14.03 11.58
CA THR A 92 -0.29 12.74 10.96
C THR A 92 -1.75 12.32 11.15
N GLN A 93 -2.34 11.72 10.12
CA GLN A 93 -3.71 11.21 10.17
C GLN A 93 -3.84 9.90 9.41
N VAL A 94 -4.54 8.93 10.00
CA VAL A 94 -4.93 7.69 9.31
C VAL A 94 -6.05 7.97 8.33
N MET A 95 -5.83 7.63 7.07
CA MET A 95 -6.79 7.79 5.99
C MET A 95 -7.58 6.51 5.70
N LEU A 96 -6.94 5.37 5.92
CA LEU A 96 -7.49 4.05 5.64
C LEU A 96 -6.76 3.00 6.47
N SER A 97 -7.51 2.11 7.11
CA SER A 97 -6.99 0.90 7.74
C SER A 97 -7.46 -0.31 6.93
N VAL A 98 -6.55 -1.22 6.62
CA VAL A 98 -6.81 -2.39 5.79
C VAL A 98 -6.12 -3.63 6.37
N THR A 99 -6.61 -4.79 5.96
CA THR A 99 -6.04 -6.09 6.31
C THR A 99 -5.69 -6.86 5.03
N GLY A 100 -4.56 -7.56 5.05
CA GLY A 100 -4.05 -8.39 3.95
C GLY A 100 -2.94 -7.71 3.14
N GLU A 101 -2.64 -8.27 1.98
CA GLU A 101 -1.66 -7.71 1.05
C GLU A 101 -2.23 -6.42 0.44
N VAL A 102 -1.48 -5.33 0.53
CA VAL A 102 -1.87 -4.01 0.01
C VAL A 102 -1.05 -3.68 -1.22
N ARG A 103 -1.75 -3.31 -2.30
CA ARG A 103 -1.18 -2.72 -3.51
C ARG A 103 -1.78 -1.34 -3.74
N VAL A 104 -0.92 -0.41 -4.12
CA VAL A 104 -1.31 0.96 -4.41
C VAL A 104 -1.08 1.24 -5.89
N GLU A 105 -2.12 1.72 -6.57
CA GLU A 105 -2.12 1.99 -8.00
C GLU A 105 -2.35 3.47 -8.26
N HIS A 106 -1.74 4.02 -9.30
CA HIS A 106 -2.04 5.38 -9.72
C HIS A 106 -3.46 5.42 -10.31
N GLY A 107 -4.32 6.28 -9.76
CA GLY A 107 -5.67 6.51 -10.29
C GLY A 107 -5.74 7.74 -11.19
N ASN A 108 -6.95 8.03 -11.68
CA ASN A 108 -7.22 9.29 -12.41
C ASN A 108 -7.34 10.51 -11.47
N GLY A 109 -7.38 10.27 -10.16
CA GLY A 109 -7.52 11.30 -9.14
C GLY A 109 -6.21 11.67 -8.46
N LYS A 110 -6.26 12.66 -7.56
CA LYS A 110 -5.11 13.09 -6.75
C LYS A 110 -4.66 12.05 -5.72
N PHE A 111 -5.58 11.17 -5.34
CA PHE A 111 -5.35 10.09 -4.40
C PHE A 111 -5.23 8.78 -5.17
N PRO A 112 -4.28 7.92 -4.80
CA PRO A 112 -4.12 6.64 -5.47
C PRO A 112 -5.29 5.69 -5.14
N ILE A 113 -5.44 4.67 -5.97
CA ILE A 113 -6.37 3.57 -5.74
C ILE A 113 -5.67 2.58 -4.83
N VAL A 114 -6.40 2.05 -3.84
CA VAL A 114 -5.89 1.00 -2.95
C VAL A 114 -6.60 -0.30 -3.26
N ARG A 115 -5.83 -1.35 -3.51
CA ARG A 115 -6.35 -2.72 -3.63
C ARG A 115 -5.80 -3.57 -2.50
N THR A 116 -6.67 -4.38 -1.93
CA THR A 116 -6.28 -5.36 -0.92
C THR A 116 -6.63 -6.77 -1.34
N ARG A 117 -5.74 -7.71 -1.02
CA ARG A 117 -5.94 -9.15 -1.16
C ARG A 117 -5.85 -9.76 0.24
N ALA A 118 -6.95 -10.30 0.73
CA ALA A 118 -7.04 -10.95 2.04
C ALA A 118 -7.50 -12.40 1.85
N GLU A 119 -6.69 -13.36 2.26
CA GLU A 119 -7.10 -14.76 2.30
C GLU A 119 -8.05 -14.92 3.51
N LEU A 120 -9.21 -15.51 3.25
CA LEU A 120 -10.29 -15.67 4.24
C LEU A 120 -10.31 -17.09 4.81
N SER A 121 -9.91 -18.06 4.00
CA SER A 121 -9.75 -19.48 4.33
C SER A 121 -8.89 -20.14 3.25
N ASP A 122 -8.57 -21.41 3.42
CA ASP A 122 -7.83 -22.19 2.41
C ASP A 122 -8.47 -22.13 1.01
N ASN A 123 -9.80 -21.96 0.97
CA ASN A 123 -10.63 -22.06 -0.22
C ASN A 123 -11.15 -20.72 -0.75
N TYR A 124 -10.92 -19.62 -0.03
CA TYR A 124 -11.52 -18.34 -0.36
C TYR A 124 -10.55 -17.19 -0.16
N ILE A 125 -10.62 -16.26 -1.11
CA ILE A 125 -9.87 -15.03 -1.06
C ILE A 125 -10.77 -13.84 -1.37
N SER A 126 -10.57 -12.75 -0.63
CA SER A 126 -11.28 -11.50 -0.83
C SER A 126 -10.36 -10.47 -1.45
N TYR A 127 -10.82 -9.89 -2.54
CA TYR A 127 -10.27 -8.68 -3.12
C TYR A 127 -11.18 -7.50 -2.75
N ALA A 128 -10.58 -6.38 -2.38
CA ALA A 128 -11.31 -5.14 -2.19
C ALA A 128 -10.59 -3.99 -2.87
N ARG A 129 -11.37 -3.06 -3.41
CA ARG A 129 -10.90 -1.80 -3.99
C ARG A 129 -11.41 -0.64 -3.16
N TYR A 130 -10.52 0.30 -2.89
CA TYR A 130 -10.86 1.56 -2.23
C TYR A 130 -10.48 2.72 -3.11
N ASP A 131 -11.44 3.62 -3.30
CA ASP A 131 -11.27 4.87 -4.04
C ASP A 131 -11.51 6.05 -3.10
N TRP A 132 -10.82 7.15 -3.37
CA TRP A 132 -11.03 8.40 -2.65
C TRP A 132 -12.28 9.12 -3.13
N ALA A 133 -13.25 9.31 -2.25
CA ALA A 133 -14.49 10.04 -2.51
C ALA A 133 -14.91 10.81 -1.25
N ASP A 134 -15.44 12.03 -1.43
CA ASP A 134 -16.03 12.82 -0.36
C ASP A 134 -15.13 13.02 0.88
N GLY A 135 -13.82 13.14 0.65
CA GLY A 135 -12.85 13.40 1.71
C GLY A 135 -12.38 12.17 2.50
N GLN A 136 -12.70 10.96 2.05
CA GLN A 136 -12.23 9.71 2.67
C GLN A 136 -12.06 8.59 1.64
N TYR A 137 -11.35 7.52 2.02
CA TYR A 137 -11.37 6.29 1.23
C TYR A 137 -12.68 5.54 1.46
N THR A 138 -13.35 5.17 0.37
CA THR A 138 -14.56 4.35 0.40
C THR A 138 -14.30 3.05 -0.34
N ARG A 139 -14.85 1.94 0.17
CA ARG A 139 -14.75 0.65 -0.50
C ARG A 139 -15.73 0.64 -1.68
N THR A 140 -15.22 0.58 -2.90
CA THR A 140 -16.01 0.65 -4.14
C THR A 140 -16.24 -0.71 -4.77
N GLU A 141 -15.39 -1.69 -4.46
CA GLU A 141 -15.50 -3.06 -4.97
C GLU A 141 -15.17 -4.06 -3.87
N THR A 142 -15.90 -5.17 -3.86
CA THR A 142 -15.55 -6.37 -3.08
C THR A 142 -15.83 -7.58 -3.95
N GLN A 143 -14.81 -8.41 -4.13
CA GLN A 143 -14.90 -9.61 -4.93
C GLN A 143 -14.39 -10.79 -4.10
N LEU A 144 -15.25 -11.78 -3.91
CA LEU A 144 -14.87 -13.07 -3.33
C LEU A 144 -14.46 -13.99 -4.48
N MET A 145 -13.32 -14.67 -4.35
CA MET A 145 -12.87 -15.66 -5.33
C MET A 145 -12.63 -16.99 -4.63
N HIS A 146 -12.93 -18.08 -5.33
CA HIS A 146 -12.55 -19.43 -4.92
C HIS A 146 -11.07 -19.63 -5.17
N ARG A 147 -10.35 -20.17 -4.18
CA ARG A 147 -8.95 -20.61 -4.31
C ARG A 147 -8.92 -22.14 -4.33
N ILE A 148 -8.47 -22.74 -5.44
CA ILE A 148 -8.39 -24.18 -5.64
C ILE A 148 -6.99 -24.52 -6.15
N ASP A 149 -6.15 -25.17 -5.33
CA ASP A 149 -4.78 -25.57 -5.69
C ASP A 149 -3.94 -24.41 -6.30
N GLY A 150 -4.03 -23.21 -5.72
CA GLY A 150 -3.31 -22.02 -6.19
C GLY A 150 -3.92 -21.35 -7.43
N PHE A 151 -5.07 -21.82 -7.92
CA PHE A 151 -5.86 -21.15 -8.94
C PHE A 151 -7.02 -20.37 -8.31
N GLU A 152 -7.33 -19.21 -8.87
CA GLU A 152 -8.39 -18.33 -8.38
C GLU A 152 -9.45 -18.14 -9.47
N CYS A 153 -10.74 -18.30 -9.12
CA CYS A 153 -11.87 -18.00 -10.01
C CYS A 153 -12.99 -17.26 -9.27
N ALA A 154 -13.65 -16.33 -9.96
CA ALA A 154 -14.57 -15.39 -9.35
C ALA A 154 -16.03 -15.83 -9.36
N ASN A 155 -16.45 -16.60 -10.36
CA ASN A 155 -17.83 -17.04 -10.54
C ASN A 155 -17.87 -18.43 -11.18
N ASP A 156 -19.06 -19.01 -11.23
CA ASP A 156 -19.28 -20.37 -11.74
C ASP A 156 -18.80 -20.54 -13.19
N GLU A 157 -18.99 -19.53 -14.06
CA GLU A 157 -18.57 -19.58 -15.45
C GLU A 157 -17.04 -19.63 -15.58
N ASP A 158 -16.33 -18.76 -14.83
CA ASP A 158 -14.88 -18.73 -14.77
C ASP A 158 -14.32 -20.05 -14.24
N CYS A 159 -14.94 -20.59 -13.18
CA CYS A 159 -14.51 -21.84 -12.58
C CYS A 159 -14.80 -23.05 -13.49
N ASP A 160 -15.94 -23.08 -14.17
CA ASP A 160 -16.27 -24.15 -15.13
C ASP A 160 -15.35 -24.11 -16.35
N ALA A 161 -15.05 -22.91 -16.88
CA ALA A 161 -14.06 -22.74 -17.93
C ALA A 161 -12.67 -23.24 -17.51
N ALA A 162 -12.28 -23.03 -16.25
CA ALA A 162 -11.05 -23.54 -15.67
C ALA A 162 -11.05 -25.06 -15.50
N ALA A 163 -12.15 -25.65 -15.02
CA ALA A 163 -12.31 -27.10 -14.91
C ALA A 163 -12.22 -27.77 -16.29
N LYS A 164 -12.92 -27.22 -17.29
CA LYS A 164 -12.84 -27.67 -18.69
C LYS A 164 -11.42 -27.55 -19.25
N ARG A 165 -10.67 -26.50 -18.88
CA ARG A 165 -9.25 -26.36 -19.26
C ARG A 165 -8.39 -27.44 -18.62
N ALA A 166 -8.57 -27.71 -17.33
CA ALA A 166 -7.87 -28.78 -16.63
C ALA A 166 -8.14 -30.16 -17.26
N LEU A 167 -9.37 -30.43 -17.71
CA LEU A 167 -9.68 -31.66 -18.46
C LEU A 167 -8.91 -31.75 -19.77
N ARG A 168 -8.85 -30.67 -20.56
CA ARG A 168 -8.06 -30.61 -21.80
C ARG A 168 -6.57 -30.82 -21.55
N ASP A 169 -6.06 -30.28 -20.45
CA ASP A 169 -4.67 -30.40 -20.02
C ASP A 169 -4.36 -31.73 -19.32
N LYS A 170 -5.27 -32.72 -19.42
CA LYS A 170 -5.15 -34.07 -18.82
C LYS A 170 -4.99 -34.06 -17.30
N GLN A 171 -5.61 -33.10 -16.60
CA GLN A 171 -5.65 -32.99 -15.15
C GLN A 171 -7.08 -33.24 -14.60
N PRO A 172 -7.65 -34.45 -14.75
CA PRO A 172 -9.04 -34.72 -14.37
C PRO A 172 -9.31 -34.57 -12.87
N SER A 173 -8.36 -34.93 -12.00
CA SER A 173 -8.51 -34.75 -10.55
C SER A 173 -8.66 -33.28 -10.16
N ARG A 174 -7.98 -32.38 -10.88
CA ARG A 174 -8.09 -30.93 -10.65
C ARG A 174 -9.46 -30.42 -11.08
N ALA A 175 -9.95 -30.86 -12.24
CA ALA A 175 -11.28 -30.48 -12.72
C ALA A 175 -12.39 -30.91 -11.74
N VAL A 176 -12.32 -32.13 -11.20
CA VAL A 176 -13.26 -32.61 -10.18
C VAL A 176 -13.21 -31.72 -8.94
N ARG A 177 -12.02 -31.41 -8.39
CA ARG A 177 -11.90 -30.54 -7.20
C ARG A 177 -12.49 -29.15 -7.43
N ILE A 178 -12.27 -28.56 -8.60
CA ILE A 178 -12.86 -27.26 -8.96
C ILE A 178 -14.39 -27.33 -8.88
N TRP A 179 -15.01 -28.32 -9.53
CA TRP A 179 -16.46 -28.48 -9.48
C TRP A 179 -17.00 -28.82 -8.10
N GLN A 180 -16.30 -29.64 -7.31
CA GLN A 180 -16.70 -29.98 -5.95
C GLN A 180 -16.73 -28.74 -5.05
N GLN A 181 -15.70 -27.88 -5.13
CA GLN A 181 -15.60 -26.66 -4.33
C GLN A 181 -16.65 -25.62 -4.73
N VAL A 182 -16.94 -25.47 -6.02
CA VAL A 182 -17.91 -24.49 -6.55
C VAL A 182 -19.35 -24.93 -6.28
N HIS A 183 -19.67 -26.20 -6.52
CA HIS A 183 -21.04 -26.71 -6.38
C HIS A 183 -21.36 -27.30 -5.00
N GLY A 184 -20.36 -27.43 -4.11
CA GLY A 184 -20.55 -27.97 -2.77
C GLY A 184 -20.94 -29.45 -2.74
N VAL A 185 -20.63 -30.20 -3.80
CA VAL A 185 -20.99 -31.62 -3.93
C VAL A 185 -19.72 -32.46 -3.80
N ASN A 186 -19.75 -33.52 -3.00
CA ASN A 186 -18.66 -34.50 -2.95
C ASN A 186 -18.97 -35.65 -3.92
N TRP A 187 -18.11 -35.85 -4.92
CA TRP A 187 -18.27 -36.86 -5.99
C TRP A 187 -17.34 -38.06 -5.77
N ILE A 188 -16.77 -38.16 -4.58
CA ILE A 188 -15.87 -39.23 -4.12
C ILE A 188 -16.67 -40.25 -3.33
#